data_AF-A0A7C1P627-F1
#
_entry.id   AF-A0A7C1P627-F1
#
_cell.length_a   1.000
_cell.length_b   1.000
_cell.length_c   1.000
_cell.angle_alpha   90.00
_cell.angle_beta   90.00
_cell.angle_gamma   90.00
#
_symmetry.space_group_name_H-M   'P 1'
#
loop_
_entity.id
_entity.type
_entity.pdbx_description
1 polymer ?
#
loop_
_entity_poly.entity_id
_entity_poly.type
_entity_poly.pdbx_seq_one_letter_code
_entity_poly.pdbx_strand_id
1 'polypeptide(L)' 'MAVKGDSVGKVTIPTGETELSVDYTDLTETSKVFFTLDRAVAAGVEKTPGEGFKLILANPADLPVTIDYWIVE' A
#
# COMPACT_ATOMS: atom_id res chain seq x y z
N MET A 1 -2.81 8.67 -16.45
CA MET A 1 -1.79 7.60 -16.61
C MET A 1 -2.30 6.37 -15.89
N ALA A 2 -2.20 5.19 -16.50
CA ALA A 2 -2.47 3.93 -15.84
C ALA A 2 -1.14 3.21 -15.60
N VAL A 3 -0.92 2.69 -14.39
CA VAL A 3 0.20 1.78 -14.11
C VAL A 3 -0.15 0.44 -14.75
N LYS A 4 0.75 -0.12 -15.57
CA LYS A 4 0.58 -1.40 -16.25
C LYS A 4 1.77 -2.29 -15.91
N GLY A 5 1.53 -3.56 -15.62
CA GLY A 5 2.53 -4.54 -15.22
C GLY A 5 2.15 -5.26 -13.94
N ASP A 6 2.90 -6.31 -13.58
CA ASP A 6 2.68 -7.07 -12.35
C ASP A 6 2.94 -6.20 -11.12
N SER A 7 2.19 -6.44 -10.04
CA SER A 7 2.41 -5.79 -8.75
C SER A 7 3.80 -6.11 -8.22
N VAL A 8 4.47 -5.12 -7.62
CA VAL A 8 5.73 -5.32 -6.90
C VAL A 8 5.50 -6.24 -5.69
N GLY A 9 4.35 -6.13 -5.05
CA GLY A 9 3.98 -7.02 -3.97
C GLY A 9 2.50 -6.96 -3.63
N LYS A 10 2.14 -7.86 -2.72
CA LYS A 10 0.78 -8.04 -2.23
C LYS A 10 0.81 -8.22 -0.73
N VAL A 11 -0.05 -7.49 -0.03
CA VAL A 11 -0.17 -7.53 1.43
C VAL A 11 -1.62 -7.59 1.88
N THR A 12 -1.84 -7.96 3.14
CA THR A 12 -3.17 -8.03 3.73
C THR A 12 -3.17 -7.30 5.06
N ILE A 13 -4.07 -6.33 5.21
CA ILE A 13 -4.39 -5.71 6.49
C ILE A 13 -5.45 -6.59 7.17
N PRO A 14 -5.17 -7.19 8.34
CA PRO A 14 -6.12 -8.04 9.07
C PRO A 14 -7.40 -7.28 9.47
N THR A 15 -8.47 -8.03 9.77
CA THR A 15 -9.69 -7.47 10.35
C THR A 15 -9.39 -6.69 11.63
N GLY A 16 -9.98 -5.50 11.77
CA GLY A 16 -9.83 -4.65 12.95
C GLY A 16 -8.55 -3.80 12.98
N GLU A 17 -7.58 -4.08 12.12
CA GLU A 17 -6.39 -3.24 11.93
C GLU A 17 -6.69 -2.12 10.93
N THR A 18 -5.98 -1.00 11.08
CA THR A 18 -6.08 0.14 10.15
C THR A 18 -4.81 0.38 9.37
N GLU A 19 -3.72 -0.31 9.68
CA GLU A 19 -2.43 0.01 9.10
C GLU A 19 -1.51 -1.19 8.96
N LEU A 20 -0.62 -1.10 7.96
CA LEU A 20 0.45 -2.06 7.75
C LEU A 20 1.64 -1.35 7.12
N SER A 21 2.82 -1.57 7.70
CA SER A 21 4.10 -1.13 7.12
C SER A 21 4.63 -2.16 6.14
N VAL A 22 5.18 -1.67 5.03
CA VAL A 22 5.87 -2.46 4.02
C VAL A 22 7.29 -1.93 3.91
N ASP A 23 8.26 -2.78 4.25
CA ASP A 23 9.68 -2.47 4.13
C ASP A 23 10.08 -2.46 2.64
N TYR A 24 10.68 -1.36 2.22
CA TYR A 24 11.22 -1.18 0.87
C TYR A 24 12.36 -0.16 0.92
N THR A 25 13.58 -0.63 1.17
CA THR A 25 14.75 0.22 1.44
C THR A 25 15.19 1.07 0.24
N ASP A 26 14.84 0.65 -0.97
CA ASP A 26 15.16 1.38 -2.20
C ASP A 26 14.14 2.49 -2.51
N LEU A 27 13.20 2.79 -1.60
CA LEU A 27 12.21 3.84 -1.81
C LEU A 27 12.86 5.22 -1.74
N THR A 28 12.69 6.03 -2.78
CA THR A 28 13.22 7.39 -2.88
C THR A 28 12.12 8.44 -2.65
N GLU A 29 12.52 9.71 -2.49
CA GLU A 29 11.56 10.82 -2.40
C GLU A 29 10.69 10.93 -3.68
N THR A 30 11.28 10.62 -4.83
CA THR A 30 10.64 10.67 -6.15
C THR A 30 9.76 9.47 -6.45
N SER A 31 9.99 8.33 -5.78
CA SER A 31 9.16 7.13 -5.96
C SER A 31 7.69 7.43 -5.74
N LYS A 32 6.83 6.84 -6.57
CA LYS A 32 5.38 6.89 -6.45
C LYS A 32 4.87 5.51 -6.09
N VAL A 33 4.14 5.43 -4.99
CA VAL A 33 3.45 4.20 -4.58
C VAL A 33 2.03 4.25 -5.12
N PHE A 34 1.67 3.25 -5.91
CA PHE A 34 0.32 3.00 -6.39
C PHE A 34 -0.19 1.72 -5.76
N PHE A 35 -1.49 1.65 -5.49
CA PHE A 35 -2.09 0.45 -4.94
C PHE A 35 -3.52 0.26 -5.43
N THR A 36 -3.97 -0.98 -5.38
CA THR A 36 -5.37 -1.37 -5.60
C THR A 36 -5.83 -2.21 -4.43
N LEU A 37 -7.08 -2.00 -4.04
CA LEU A 37 -7.73 -2.76 -2.98
C LEU A 37 -8.65 -3.80 -3.62
N ASP A 38 -8.74 -4.98 -3.00
CA ASP A 38 -9.69 -6.03 -3.40
C ASP A 38 -11.17 -5.65 -3.18
N ARG A 39 -11.42 -4.53 -2.48
CA ARG A 39 -12.75 -4.01 -2.15
C ARG A 39 -12.74 -2.50 -1.94
N ALA A 40 -13.94 -1.92 -1.95
CA ALA A 40 -14.15 -0.49 -1.76
C ALA A 40 -13.96 -0.08 -0.29
N VAL A 41 -12.75 0.32 0.07
CA VAL A 41 -12.40 0.93 1.37
C VAL A 41 -11.58 2.19 1.09
N ALA A 42 -11.77 3.24 1.89
CA ALA A 42 -10.94 4.42 1.80
C ALA A 42 -9.56 4.12 2.41
N ALA A 43 -8.49 4.32 1.63
CA ALA A 43 -7.13 4.08 2.07
C ALA A 43 -6.17 5.15 1.54
N GLY A 44 -5.04 5.30 2.23
CA GLY A 44 -3.94 6.18 1.87
C GLY A 44 -2.59 5.49 2.03
N VAL A 45 -1.54 6.21 1.68
CA VAL A 45 -0.15 5.76 1.80
C VAL A 45 0.72 6.88 2.35
N GLU A 46 1.56 6.56 3.32
CA GLU A 46 2.63 7.42 3.83
C GLU A 46 3.98 6.80 3.46
N LYS A 47 4.90 7.57 2.89
CA LYS A 47 6.22 7.11 2.46
C LYS A 47 7.29 7.57 3.43
N THR A 48 8.24 6.68 3.72
CA THR A 48 9.46 6.98 4.45
C THR A 48 10.65 6.61 3.55
N PRO A 49 11.26 7.57 2.83
CA PRO A 49 12.40 7.31 1.95
C PRO A 49 13.53 6.57 2.67
N GLY A 50 14.12 5.58 2.01
CA GLY A 50 15.18 4.72 2.56
C GLY A 50 14.68 3.60 3.48
N GLU A 51 13.40 3.58 3.84
CA GLU A 51 12.82 2.56 4.73
C GLU A 51 11.67 1.80 4.06
N GLY A 52 10.69 2.50 3.50
CA GLY A 52 9.51 1.88 2.92
C GLY A 52 8.27 2.77 2.99
N PHE A 53 7.10 2.17 3.12
CA PHE A 53 5.84 2.92 3.19
C PHE A 53 4.82 2.22 4.09
N LYS A 54 3.84 3.00 4.54
CA LYS A 54 2.74 2.55 5.38
C LYS A 54 1.43 2.69 4.62
N LEU A 55 0.68 1.60 4.54
CA LEU A 55 -0.70 1.59 4.02
C LEU A 55 -1.65 1.83 5.18
N ILE A 56 -2.60 2.75 5.00
CA ILE A 56 -3.49 3.22 6.07
C ILE A 56 -4.93 3.18 5.57
N LEU A 57 -5.79 2.42 6.23
CA LEU A 57 -7.23 2.42 6.03
C LEU A 57 -7.86 3.55 6.86
N ALA A 58 -8.86 4.23 6.30
CA ALA A 58 -9.56 5.31 7.00
C ALA A 58 -10.34 4.84 8.23
N ASN A 59 -10.80 3.58 8.21
CA ASN A 59 -11.49 2.91 9.32
C ASN A 59 -11.08 1.43 9.35
N PRO A 60 -11.19 0.76 10.50
CA PRO A 60 -11.02 -0.68 10.57
C PRO A 60 -12.00 -1.39 9.63
N ALA A 61 -11.51 -2.39 8.90
CA ALA A 61 -12.35 -3.20 8.03
C ALA A 61 -12.91 -4.42 8.79
N ASP A 62 -14.16 -4.76 8.53
CA ASP A 62 -14.83 -5.94 9.13
C ASP A 62 -14.29 -7.27 8.57
N LEU A 63 -13.61 -7.21 7.43
CA LEU A 63 -13.00 -8.34 6.74
C LEU A 63 -11.58 -7.95 6.33
N PRO A 64 -10.62 -8.90 6.25
CA PRO A 64 -9.23 -8.58 5.91
C PRO A 64 -9.15 -7.95 4.52
N VAL A 65 -8.40 -6.86 4.36
CA VAL A 65 -8.29 -6.12 3.10
C VAL A 65 -7.00 -6.50 2.40
N THR A 66 -7.12 -6.94 1.15
CA THR A 66 -5.95 -7.31 0.35
C THR A 66 -5.56 -6.15 -0.55
N ILE A 67 -4.27 -5.84 -0.59
CA ILE A 67 -3.70 -4.69 -1.28
C ILE A 67 -2.57 -5.16 -2.17
N ASP A 68 -2.73 -4.98 -3.48
CA ASP A 68 -1.66 -5.11 -4.46
C ASP A 68 -1.04 -3.73 -4.68
N TYR A 69 0.29 -3.64 -4.72
CA TYR A 69 0.99 -2.36 -4.85
C TYR A 69 2.10 -2.37 -5.91
N TRP A 70 2.39 -1.18 -6.42
CA TRP A 70 3.44 -0.88 -7.39
C TRP A 70 4.26 0.30 -6.90
N ILE A 71 5.53 0.31 -7.26
CA ILE A 71 6.45 1.42 -7.02
C ILE A 71 7.01 1.83 -8.38
N VAL A 72 6.89 3.13 -8.70
CA VAL A 72 7.34 3.71 -9.96
C VAL A 72 8.23 4.90 -9.67
N GLU A 73 9.37 4.99 -10.34
CA GLU A 73 10.29 6.13 -10.30
C GLU A 73 9.88 7.24 -11.27
#